data_AF-A0A847GMA3-F1
#
_entry.id   AF-A0A847GMA3-F1
#
_cell.length_a   1.000
_cell.length_b   1.000
_cell.length_c   1.000
_cell.angle_alpha   90.00
_cell.angle_beta   90.00
_cell.angle_gamma   90.00
#
_symmetry.space_group_name_H-M   'P 1'
#
loop_
_entity.id
_entity.type
_entity.pdbx_description
1 polymer ?
#
loop_
_entity_poly.entity_id
_entity_poly.type
_entity_poly.pdbx_seq_one_letter_code
_entity_poly.pdbx_strand_id
1 'polypeptide(L)'
;MRWLSFVLLCLCPVGRLAATEGVNASVRIPVIYSTDLLHPHDDPDDHYDLATLFSLPELDVRGIVLDLGERQQQRMGRPPVEQILKIAGRRVPYAIGIHRRLSTGDDQAADVPLEFQGGIELILSVLRQSQEKAILFTTGSLRDVAAAYNREPELLRDKVRALYFNAGNGPGGPQKEWNVTLDPTAYLRIFESGLPLYWCPCYGEQGCQTYFDADQTAVVGACTPAVQNFFVYCLDKSPEDPVAFLRSGPHPLPTGPRKMWCTGPLYHAAGRGVYERGTGDFVALTPDQARQAGLAENRLTAFQFSPVRVTVEESPRLEPAKLSEPALGQLAATFLGQAADRVGTREVTPDGKPDCHVRLLGVRADKKVQNVILTGPREGRWEAVKTGRWWRVMCAGQGRQLDVFFQFWAGGEHRVEIVFEGKTTQAATFVVPEPASATLRTERNAQQPNCFLFQQTESRYRQILASCLKNTLAGLGRD
;
A
#
# COMPACT_ATOMS: atom_id res chain seq x y z
N MET A 1 -25.65 -13.82 -79.80
CA MET A 1 -24.26 -14.28 -79.57
C MET A 1 -23.76 -13.70 -78.26
N ARG A 2 -23.74 -14.50 -77.20
CA ARG A 2 -23.07 -14.20 -75.92
C ARG A 2 -21.74 -14.95 -75.93
N TRP A 3 -20.64 -14.26 -75.69
CA TRP A 3 -19.30 -14.86 -75.60
C TRP A 3 -19.03 -15.23 -74.14
N LEU A 4 -18.72 -16.50 -73.90
CA LEU A 4 -18.20 -17.04 -72.64
C LEU A 4 -16.79 -17.57 -72.94
N SER A 5 -15.78 -16.94 -72.34
CA SER A 5 -14.40 -17.43 -72.38
C SER A 5 -14.18 -18.35 -71.18
N PHE A 6 -13.86 -19.62 -71.45
CA PHE A 6 -13.36 -20.58 -70.47
C PHE A 6 -11.84 -20.42 -70.32
N VAL A 7 -11.38 -20.24 -69.08
CA VAL A 7 -9.97 -20.23 -68.70
C VAL A 7 -9.55 -21.65 -68.33
N LEU A 8 -8.43 -22.08 -68.91
CA LEU A 8 -7.80 -23.39 -68.75
C LEU A 8 -7.12 -23.49 -67.37
N LEU A 9 -7.44 -24.52 -66.59
CA LEU A 9 -6.75 -24.87 -65.34
C LEU A 9 -5.36 -25.46 -65.64
N CYS A 10 -4.31 -24.81 -65.12
CA CYS A 10 -2.99 -25.43 -64.95
C CYS A 10 -2.82 -25.87 -63.49
N LEU A 11 -2.63 -27.18 -63.30
CA LEU A 11 -2.25 -27.82 -62.04
C LEU A 11 -0.78 -27.56 -61.73
N CYS A 12 -0.49 -26.94 -60.58
CA CYS A 12 0.85 -26.88 -59.99
C CYS A 12 0.94 -27.85 -58.79
N PRO A 13 2.10 -28.49 -58.55
CA PRO A 13 2.23 -29.55 -57.56
C PRO A 13 2.26 -28.99 -56.13
N VAL A 14 1.64 -29.73 -55.21
CA VAL A 14 1.57 -29.46 -53.78
C VAL A 14 2.98 -29.54 -53.17
N GLY A 15 3.60 -28.38 -52.96
CA GLY A 15 4.76 -28.25 -52.09
C GLY A 15 4.32 -28.37 -50.64
N ARG A 16 4.85 -29.36 -49.92
CA ARG A 16 4.76 -29.45 -48.46
C ARG A 16 5.44 -28.20 -47.88
N LEU A 17 4.64 -27.24 -47.41
CA LEU A 17 5.11 -26.22 -46.49
C LEU A 17 5.50 -26.94 -45.20
N ALA A 18 6.80 -26.98 -44.93
CA ALA A 18 7.29 -27.22 -43.58
C ALA A 18 6.65 -26.15 -42.69
N ALA A 19 5.82 -26.59 -41.74
CA ALA A 19 5.37 -25.74 -40.66
C ALA A 19 6.64 -25.29 -39.92
N THR A 20 7.00 -24.03 -40.09
CA THR A 20 7.86 -23.33 -39.14
C THR A 20 7.12 -23.40 -37.82
N GLU A 21 7.57 -24.28 -36.92
CA GLU A 21 7.16 -24.25 -35.52
C GLU A 21 7.39 -22.81 -35.04
N GLY A 22 6.29 -22.09 -34.84
CA GLY A 22 6.33 -20.78 -34.23
C GLY A 22 7.02 -20.94 -32.89
N VAL A 23 8.09 -20.17 -32.69
CA VAL A 23 8.65 -19.93 -31.36
C VAL A 23 7.45 -19.59 -30.47
N ASN A 24 7.14 -20.48 -29.53
CA ASN A 24 6.07 -20.27 -28.56
C ASN A 24 6.34 -18.91 -27.91
N ALA A 25 5.55 -17.89 -28.25
CA ALA A 25 5.59 -16.63 -27.54
C ALA A 25 5.30 -16.98 -26.09
N SER A 26 6.28 -16.82 -25.20
CA SER A 26 6.10 -17.19 -23.80
C SER A 26 4.84 -16.49 -23.29
N VAL A 27 3.90 -17.26 -22.76
CA VAL A 27 2.64 -16.72 -22.23
C VAL A 27 3.01 -15.81 -21.07
N ARG A 28 2.95 -14.49 -21.28
CA ARG A 28 3.21 -13.49 -20.24
C ARG A 28 2.06 -13.50 -19.23
N ILE A 29 2.38 -13.26 -17.97
CA ILE A 29 1.43 -13.32 -16.87
C ILE A 29 0.72 -11.96 -16.78
N PRO A 30 -0.62 -11.89 -16.96
CA PRO A 30 -1.33 -10.61 -16.83
C PRO A 30 -1.23 -10.10 -15.38
N VAL A 31 -0.86 -8.83 -15.21
CA VAL A 31 -0.75 -8.18 -13.89
C VAL A 31 -1.55 -6.90 -13.85
N ILE A 32 -2.32 -6.70 -12.78
CA ILE A 32 -2.82 -5.39 -12.38
C ILE A 32 -2.03 -4.97 -11.14
N TYR A 33 -1.40 -3.80 -11.20
CA TYR A 33 -0.53 -3.29 -10.14
C TYR A 33 -1.21 -2.12 -9.43
N SER A 34 -1.29 -2.13 -8.10
CA SER A 34 -1.86 -1.06 -7.28
C SER A 34 -0.78 -0.50 -6.38
N THR A 35 -0.62 0.82 -6.35
CA THR A 35 0.49 1.48 -5.67
C THR A 35 0.04 2.83 -5.13
N ASP A 36 0.54 3.22 -3.95
CA ASP A 36 0.43 4.58 -3.42
C ASP A 36 1.58 5.48 -3.89
N LEU A 37 2.13 5.20 -5.08
CA LEU A 37 3.06 6.06 -5.80
C LEU A 37 2.51 7.49 -5.96
N LEU A 38 3.19 8.45 -5.33
CA LEU A 38 2.89 9.88 -5.40
C LEU A 38 4.06 10.64 -6.04
N HIS A 39 3.76 11.77 -6.68
CA HIS A 39 4.77 12.75 -7.09
C HIS A 39 4.29 14.18 -6.79
N PRO A 40 4.99 14.96 -5.93
CA PRO A 40 6.14 14.56 -5.13
C PRO A 40 5.82 13.46 -4.11
N HIS A 41 6.76 12.52 -3.95
CA HIS A 41 6.57 11.33 -3.12
C HIS A 41 6.62 11.61 -1.61
N ASP A 42 5.95 10.77 -0.82
CA ASP A 42 6.13 10.71 0.64
C ASP A 42 7.45 9.99 0.96
N ASP A 43 7.61 8.78 0.41
CA ASP A 43 8.89 8.10 0.26
C ASP A 43 8.98 7.44 -1.14
N PRO A 44 10.19 7.11 -1.63
CA PRO A 44 10.38 6.77 -3.04
C PRO A 44 10.41 5.27 -3.35
N ASP A 45 10.08 4.37 -2.43
CA ASP A 45 10.19 2.92 -2.65
C ASP A 45 9.33 2.42 -3.82
N ASP A 46 8.10 2.91 -3.99
CA ASP A 46 7.22 2.56 -5.13
C ASP A 46 7.84 2.89 -6.49
N HIS A 47 8.78 3.86 -6.56
CA HIS A 47 9.47 4.18 -7.80
C HIS A 47 10.41 3.04 -8.22
N TYR A 48 11.08 2.44 -7.23
CA TYR A 48 11.92 1.27 -7.46
C TYR A 48 11.07 0.03 -7.75
N ASP A 49 9.91 -0.11 -7.10
CA ASP A 49 9.00 -1.22 -7.35
C ASP A 49 8.40 -1.15 -8.76
N LEU A 50 7.98 0.04 -9.19
CA LEU A 50 7.53 0.30 -10.56
C LEU A 50 8.63 0.00 -11.58
N ALA A 51 9.85 0.46 -11.35
CA ALA A 51 10.97 0.16 -12.25
C ALA A 51 11.30 -1.34 -12.28
N THR A 52 11.22 -2.02 -11.13
CA THR A 52 11.42 -3.47 -11.03
C THR A 52 10.35 -4.23 -11.79
N LEU A 53 9.08 -3.88 -11.61
CA LEU A 53 7.94 -4.48 -12.33
C LEU A 53 8.13 -4.42 -13.84
N PHE A 54 8.53 -3.25 -14.37
CA PHE A 54 8.75 -3.07 -15.81
C PHE A 54 10.07 -3.67 -16.32
N SER A 55 10.96 -4.12 -15.44
CA SER A 55 12.17 -4.88 -15.78
C SER A 55 11.93 -6.39 -15.91
N LEU A 56 10.71 -6.85 -15.62
CA LEU A 56 10.31 -8.25 -15.65
C LEU A 56 9.42 -8.53 -16.89
N PRO A 57 9.99 -8.93 -18.04
CA PRO A 57 9.24 -9.18 -19.27
C PRO A 57 8.24 -10.34 -19.17
N GLU A 58 8.36 -11.18 -18.15
CA GLU A 58 7.40 -12.23 -17.83
C GLU A 58 6.06 -11.65 -17.36
N LEU A 59 6.06 -10.41 -16.83
CA LEU A 59 4.90 -9.72 -16.31
C LEU A 59 4.29 -8.78 -17.36
N ASP A 60 3.10 -9.14 -17.81
CA ASP A 60 2.29 -8.31 -18.69
C ASP A 60 1.40 -7.38 -17.88
N VAL A 61 1.96 -6.24 -17.46
CA VAL A 61 1.20 -5.18 -16.78
C VAL A 61 0.07 -4.66 -17.70
N ARG A 62 -1.18 -4.89 -17.29
CA ARG A 62 -2.41 -4.54 -18.00
C ARG A 62 -3.14 -3.33 -17.43
N GLY A 63 -2.82 -2.93 -16.20
CA GLY A 63 -3.38 -1.74 -15.57
C GLY A 63 -2.59 -1.35 -14.32
N ILE A 64 -2.54 -0.04 -14.04
CA ILE A 64 -1.96 0.52 -12.82
C ILE A 64 -3.04 1.30 -12.06
N VAL A 65 -3.33 0.90 -10.83
CA VAL A 65 -4.17 1.67 -9.91
C VAL A 65 -3.27 2.57 -9.09
N LEU A 66 -3.50 3.88 -9.18
CA LEU A 66 -2.91 4.88 -8.31
C LEU A 66 -3.81 4.99 -7.08
N ASP A 67 -3.47 4.24 -6.03
CA ASP A 67 -4.20 4.18 -4.76
C ASP A 67 -4.16 5.52 -4.02
N LEU A 68 -5.00 5.66 -2.99
CA LEU A 68 -5.15 6.85 -2.15
C LEU A 68 -5.65 8.05 -2.94
N GLY A 69 -6.84 7.92 -3.53
CA GLY A 69 -7.38 8.92 -4.46
C GLY A 69 -7.34 10.37 -3.96
N GLU A 70 -7.58 10.58 -2.67
CA GLU A 70 -7.48 11.89 -2.01
C GLU A 70 -6.09 12.51 -2.12
N ARG A 71 -5.03 11.70 -2.01
CA ARG A 71 -3.64 12.12 -2.17
C ARG A 71 -3.26 12.25 -3.63
N GLN A 72 -3.77 11.36 -4.49
CA GLN A 72 -3.52 11.40 -5.93
C GLN A 72 -4.06 12.67 -6.58
N GLN A 73 -5.18 13.23 -6.10
CA GLN A 73 -5.66 14.54 -6.58
C GLN A 73 -4.65 15.67 -6.35
N GLN A 74 -3.83 15.57 -5.29
CA GLN A 74 -2.88 16.61 -4.92
C GLN A 74 -1.49 16.34 -5.47
N ARG A 75 -1.08 15.07 -5.52
CA ARG A 75 0.29 14.62 -5.81
C ARG A 75 0.30 13.37 -6.70
N MET A 76 -0.40 13.46 -7.83
CA MET A 76 -0.63 12.32 -8.70
C MET A 76 0.68 11.65 -9.12
N GLY A 77 0.80 10.32 -8.94
CA GLY A 77 1.92 9.50 -9.41
C GLY A 77 2.05 9.39 -10.94
N ARG A 78 1.38 10.25 -11.71
CA ARG A 78 1.41 10.26 -13.17
C ARG A 78 2.82 10.46 -13.75
N PRO A 79 3.64 11.43 -13.30
CA PRO A 79 4.95 11.68 -13.88
C PRO A 79 5.88 10.45 -13.91
N PRO A 80 6.11 9.72 -12.79
CA PRO A 80 6.93 8.51 -12.82
C PRO A 80 6.32 7.37 -13.65
N VAL A 81 4.98 7.23 -13.68
CA VAL A 81 4.31 6.25 -14.54
C VAL A 81 4.56 6.55 -16.02
N GLU A 82 4.43 7.81 -16.46
CA GLU A 82 4.69 8.18 -17.84
C GLU A 82 6.16 7.97 -18.24
N GLN A 83 7.09 8.27 -17.34
CA GLN A 83 8.51 8.00 -17.56
C GLN A 83 8.80 6.51 -17.74
N ILE A 84 8.28 5.64 -16.86
CA ILE A 84 8.56 4.21 -16.96
C ILE A 84 7.95 3.59 -18.21
N LEU A 85 6.74 4.03 -18.59
CA LEU A 85 6.08 3.59 -19.82
C LEU A 85 6.87 4.04 -21.06
N LYS A 86 7.44 5.25 -21.02
CA LYS A 86 8.33 5.74 -22.06
C LYS A 86 9.61 4.92 -22.16
N ILE A 87 10.26 4.63 -21.04
CA ILE A 87 11.49 3.83 -20.97
C ILE A 87 11.23 2.40 -21.48
N ALA A 88 10.13 1.78 -21.06
CA ALA A 88 9.79 0.41 -21.43
C ALA A 88 9.19 0.28 -22.84
N GLY A 89 8.88 1.38 -23.52
CA GLY A 89 8.20 1.37 -24.81
C GLY A 89 6.79 0.77 -24.75
N ARG A 90 6.11 0.85 -23.59
CA ARG A 90 4.80 0.25 -23.34
C ARG A 90 3.70 1.30 -23.22
N ARG A 91 2.46 0.89 -23.44
CA ARG A 91 1.26 1.66 -23.11
C ARG A 91 0.41 0.82 -22.17
N VAL A 92 0.16 1.34 -20.97
CA VAL A 92 -0.64 0.68 -19.94
C VAL A 92 -1.62 1.71 -19.39
N PRO A 93 -2.92 1.41 -19.29
CA PRO A 93 -3.88 2.30 -18.66
C PRO A 93 -3.58 2.44 -17.16
N TYR A 94 -3.78 3.63 -16.62
CA TYR A 94 -3.72 3.88 -15.19
C TYR A 94 -4.89 4.74 -14.75
N ALA A 95 -5.36 4.53 -13.51
CA ALA A 95 -6.53 5.22 -12.97
C ALA A 95 -6.35 5.55 -11.49
N ILE A 96 -6.96 6.64 -11.05
CA ILE A 96 -7.01 7.01 -9.63
C ILE A 96 -7.99 6.06 -8.91
N GLY A 97 -7.56 5.55 -7.77
CA GLY A 97 -8.35 4.69 -6.88
C GLY A 97 -9.24 5.44 -5.91
N ILE A 98 -9.82 4.71 -4.97
CA ILE A 98 -10.78 5.25 -4.00
C ILE A 98 -10.11 6.30 -3.10
N HIS A 99 -10.79 7.43 -2.89
CA HIS A 99 -10.23 8.51 -2.06
C HIS A 99 -10.26 8.19 -0.56
N ARG A 100 -11.35 7.62 -0.03
CA ARG A 100 -11.52 7.30 1.40
C ARG A 100 -11.22 5.84 1.75
N ARG A 101 -11.10 5.54 3.05
CA ARG A 101 -11.15 4.17 3.57
C ARG A 101 -12.52 3.53 3.34
N LEU A 102 -12.56 2.20 3.29
CA LEU A 102 -13.81 1.42 3.36
C LEU A 102 -14.47 1.56 4.73
N SER A 103 -15.77 1.81 4.73
CA SER A 103 -16.57 2.03 5.95
C SER A 103 -16.85 0.72 6.69
N THR A 104 -17.04 -0.37 5.94
CA THR A 104 -17.31 -1.72 6.43
C THR A 104 -16.59 -2.73 5.54
N GLY A 105 -16.46 -3.98 6.02
CA GLY A 105 -15.80 -5.04 5.25
C GLY A 105 -16.50 -5.36 3.92
N ASP A 106 -17.80 -5.14 3.83
CA ASP A 106 -18.63 -5.34 2.63
C ASP A 106 -18.86 -4.07 1.80
N ASP A 107 -18.22 -2.95 2.15
CA ASP A 107 -18.33 -1.68 1.43
C ASP A 107 -17.91 -1.86 -0.03
N GLN A 108 -18.86 -1.63 -0.95
CA GLN A 108 -18.65 -1.68 -2.40
C GLN A 108 -18.14 -0.35 -2.97
N ALA A 109 -18.03 0.69 -2.14
CA ALA A 109 -17.68 2.05 -2.53
C ALA A 109 -18.59 2.61 -3.65
N ALA A 110 -19.87 2.23 -3.68
CA ALA A 110 -20.81 2.67 -4.73
C ALA A 110 -21.20 4.16 -4.59
N ASP A 111 -21.06 4.71 -3.38
CA ASP A 111 -21.27 6.12 -3.02
C ASP A 111 -20.08 7.03 -3.39
N VAL A 112 -18.92 6.45 -3.69
CA VAL A 112 -17.71 7.20 -4.04
C VAL A 112 -17.91 7.94 -5.38
N PRO A 113 -17.54 9.24 -5.49
CA PRO A 113 -17.67 10.00 -6.73
C PRO A 113 -16.98 9.33 -7.93
N LEU A 114 -17.52 9.56 -9.14
CA LEU A 114 -17.08 8.87 -10.36
C LEU A 114 -15.58 9.04 -10.63
N GLU A 115 -14.98 10.19 -10.33
CA GLU A 115 -13.54 10.41 -10.51
C GLU A 115 -12.64 9.47 -9.69
N PHE A 116 -13.17 8.83 -8.65
CA PHE A 116 -12.47 7.90 -7.75
C PHE A 116 -12.94 6.45 -7.89
N GLN A 117 -13.73 6.16 -8.92
CA GLN A 117 -14.17 4.81 -9.28
C GLN A 117 -13.18 4.11 -10.23
N GLY A 118 -12.26 4.87 -10.82
CA GLY A 118 -11.41 4.41 -11.91
C GLY A 118 -10.54 3.20 -11.58
N GLY A 119 -9.99 3.12 -10.37
CA GLY A 119 -9.22 1.97 -9.90
C GLY A 119 -10.01 0.66 -9.90
N ILE A 120 -11.22 0.69 -9.34
CA ILE A 120 -12.13 -0.46 -9.30
C ILE A 120 -12.52 -0.89 -10.72
N GLU A 121 -12.95 0.05 -11.56
CA GLU A 121 -13.38 -0.23 -12.93
C GLU A 121 -12.22 -0.75 -13.80
N LEU A 122 -11.00 -0.27 -13.57
CA LEU A 122 -9.80 -0.79 -14.22
C LEU A 122 -9.55 -2.26 -13.83
N ILE A 123 -9.63 -2.60 -12.53
CA ILE A 123 -9.49 -3.99 -12.07
C ILE A 123 -10.55 -4.88 -12.74
N LEU A 124 -11.82 -4.51 -12.64
CA LEU A 124 -12.94 -5.32 -13.14
C LEU A 124 -12.87 -5.47 -14.67
N SER A 125 -12.57 -4.40 -15.40
CA SER A 125 -12.46 -4.44 -16.86
C SER A 125 -11.32 -5.34 -17.34
N VAL A 126 -10.14 -5.26 -16.72
CA VAL A 126 -9.01 -6.13 -17.05
C VAL A 126 -9.35 -7.59 -16.74
N LEU A 127 -9.96 -7.90 -15.59
CA LEU A 127 -10.33 -9.27 -15.23
C LEU A 127 -11.36 -9.89 -16.19
N ARG A 128 -12.37 -9.12 -16.61
CA ARG A 128 -13.37 -9.56 -17.60
C ARG A 128 -12.75 -9.86 -18.97
N GLN A 129 -11.82 -9.02 -19.40
CA GLN A 129 -11.20 -9.11 -20.73
C GLN A 129 -10.05 -10.14 -20.79
N SER A 130 -9.40 -10.41 -19.65
CA SER A 130 -8.26 -11.33 -19.60
C SER A 130 -8.70 -12.76 -19.87
N GLN A 131 -8.04 -13.40 -20.85
CA GLN A 131 -8.25 -14.83 -21.16
C GLN A 131 -7.64 -15.71 -20.07
N GLU A 132 -6.45 -15.33 -19.60
CA GLU A 132 -5.74 -15.97 -18.50
C GLU A 132 -6.13 -15.36 -17.15
N LYS A 133 -5.99 -16.13 -16.06
CA LYS A 133 -6.11 -15.57 -14.72
C LYS A 133 -4.99 -14.55 -14.46
N ALA A 134 -5.35 -13.39 -13.92
CA ALA A 134 -4.43 -12.28 -13.67
C ALA A 134 -3.86 -12.31 -12.24
N ILE A 135 -2.68 -11.74 -12.07
CA ILE A 135 -2.12 -11.39 -10.76
C ILE A 135 -2.62 -9.99 -10.38
N LEU A 136 -3.08 -9.84 -9.14
CA LEU A 136 -3.20 -8.55 -8.48
C LEU A 136 -1.97 -8.36 -7.59
N PHE A 137 -1.31 -7.23 -7.69
CA PHE A 137 -0.12 -6.92 -6.88
C PHE A 137 -0.28 -5.53 -6.26
N THR A 138 -0.30 -5.44 -4.93
CA THR A 138 -0.58 -4.19 -4.22
C THR A 138 0.57 -3.77 -3.31
N THR A 139 1.05 -2.53 -3.47
CA THR A 139 2.11 -1.92 -2.66
C THR A 139 1.65 -0.74 -1.82
N GLY A 140 0.36 -0.38 -1.89
CA GLY A 140 -0.29 0.56 -0.99
C GLY A 140 -1.36 -0.11 -0.13
N SER A 141 -2.49 0.58 0.06
CA SER A 141 -3.67 0.00 0.70
C SER A 141 -4.33 -1.08 -0.18
N LEU A 142 -5.34 -1.74 0.38
CA LEU A 142 -6.09 -2.81 -0.30
C LEU A 142 -7.50 -2.37 -0.72
N ARG A 143 -7.83 -1.07 -0.60
CA ARG A 143 -9.21 -0.56 -0.70
C ARG A 143 -9.86 -0.82 -2.06
N ASP A 144 -9.13 -0.57 -3.16
CA ASP A 144 -9.65 -0.77 -4.52
C ASP A 144 -9.89 -2.25 -4.82
N VAL A 145 -8.97 -3.13 -4.39
CA VAL A 145 -9.10 -4.58 -4.56
C VAL A 145 -10.25 -5.13 -3.71
N ALA A 146 -10.37 -4.70 -2.46
CA ALA A 146 -11.44 -5.11 -1.57
C ALA A 146 -12.81 -4.64 -2.07
N ALA A 147 -12.92 -3.40 -2.57
CA ALA A 147 -14.17 -2.90 -3.16
C ALA A 147 -14.51 -3.63 -4.47
N ALA A 148 -13.54 -3.89 -5.35
CA ALA A 148 -13.75 -4.69 -6.56
C ALA A 148 -14.25 -6.11 -6.22
N TYR A 149 -13.66 -6.74 -5.20
CA TYR A 149 -14.12 -8.02 -4.67
C TYR A 149 -15.54 -7.95 -4.11
N ASN A 150 -15.89 -6.90 -3.37
CA ASN A 150 -17.22 -6.72 -2.82
C ASN A 150 -18.28 -6.50 -3.90
N ARG A 151 -17.93 -5.93 -5.07
CA ARG A 151 -18.82 -5.77 -6.22
C ARG A 151 -19.05 -7.07 -6.98
N GLU A 152 -17.97 -7.78 -7.31
CA GLU A 152 -18.03 -8.97 -8.18
C GLU A 152 -17.16 -10.13 -7.61
N PRO A 153 -17.56 -10.72 -6.47
CA PRO A 153 -16.74 -11.71 -5.78
C PRO A 153 -16.51 -12.97 -6.61
N GLU A 154 -17.49 -13.38 -7.41
CA GLU A 154 -17.38 -14.55 -8.32
C GLU A 154 -16.35 -14.30 -9.42
N LEU A 155 -16.39 -13.13 -10.07
CA LEU A 155 -15.43 -12.76 -11.10
C LEU A 155 -13.99 -12.81 -10.56
N LEU A 156 -13.75 -12.26 -9.37
CA LEU A 156 -12.40 -12.23 -8.81
C LEU A 156 -11.93 -13.64 -8.41
N ARG A 157 -12.79 -14.49 -7.83
CA ARG A 157 -12.41 -15.88 -7.54
C ARG A 157 -12.08 -16.67 -8.81
N ASP A 158 -12.80 -16.40 -9.89
CA ASP A 158 -12.59 -17.07 -11.16
C ASP A 158 -11.34 -16.55 -11.89
N LYS A 159 -11.10 -15.24 -11.86
CA LYS A 159 -10.07 -14.58 -12.69
C LYS A 159 -8.78 -14.22 -11.96
N VAL A 160 -8.72 -14.20 -10.64
CA VAL A 160 -7.48 -13.91 -9.90
C VAL A 160 -6.67 -15.20 -9.70
N ARG A 161 -5.44 -15.20 -10.20
CA ARG A 161 -4.45 -16.28 -10.00
C ARG A 161 -3.76 -16.16 -8.64
N ALA A 162 -3.43 -14.94 -8.25
CA ALA A 162 -2.74 -14.61 -7.01
C ALA A 162 -2.98 -13.14 -6.67
N LEU A 163 -3.12 -12.84 -5.38
CA LEU A 163 -3.07 -11.49 -4.83
C LEU A 163 -1.83 -11.37 -3.93
N TYR A 164 -0.80 -10.68 -4.43
CA TYR A 164 0.36 -10.30 -3.64
C TYR A 164 0.10 -8.96 -2.99
N PHE A 165 0.37 -8.84 -1.70
CA PHE A 165 0.22 -7.58 -1.01
C PHE A 165 1.32 -7.36 0.03
N ASN A 166 2.01 -6.24 -0.14
CA ASN A 166 3.07 -5.78 0.75
C ASN A 166 2.46 -4.93 1.86
N ALA A 167 2.02 -5.59 2.94
CA ALA A 167 1.42 -4.93 4.08
C ALA A 167 1.50 -5.80 5.35
N GLY A 168 1.52 -5.17 6.50
CA GLY A 168 1.46 -5.84 7.81
C GLY A 168 2.82 -6.20 8.42
N ASN A 169 2.76 -6.70 9.65
CA ASN A 169 3.90 -7.02 10.50
C ASN A 169 4.16 -8.55 10.63
N GLY A 170 3.51 -9.34 9.76
CA GLY A 170 3.61 -10.79 9.76
C GLY A 170 2.79 -11.43 10.88
N PRO A 171 2.97 -12.75 11.10
CA PRO A 171 2.22 -13.51 12.08
C PRO A 171 2.45 -13.01 13.50
N GLY A 172 1.35 -12.82 14.23
CA GLY A 172 1.39 -12.44 15.64
C GLY A 172 1.49 -10.94 15.85
N GLY A 173 0.80 -10.48 16.89
CA GLY A 173 0.82 -9.08 17.31
C GLY A 173 -0.01 -8.12 16.42
N PRO A 174 -0.07 -6.84 16.84
CA PRO A 174 -0.85 -5.82 16.15
C PRO A 174 -0.31 -5.50 14.75
N GLN A 175 -1.20 -5.41 13.77
CA GLN A 175 -0.85 -5.03 12.40
C GLN A 175 -0.78 -3.51 12.22
N LYS A 176 0.12 -2.86 12.97
CA LYS A 176 0.37 -1.40 12.95
C LYS A 176 1.43 -1.03 11.89
N GLU A 177 1.24 -1.50 10.67
CA GLU A 177 2.12 -1.22 9.52
C GLU A 177 1.47 -0.16 8.60
N TRP A 178 2.26 0.64 7.89
CA TRP A 178 1.80 1.80 7.13
C TRP A 178 0.65 1.48 6.18
N ASN A 179 0.83 0.49 5.30
CA ASN A 179 -0.19 0.09 4.32
C ASN A 179 -1.45 -0.47 4.97
N VAL A 180 -1.31 -1.15 6.11
CA VAL A 180 -2.47 -1.54 6.93
C VAL A 180 -3.19 -0.32 7.48
N THR A 181 -2.47 0.68 7.99
CA THR A 181 -3.09 1.90 8.53
C THR A 181 -3.75 2.76 7.47
N LEU A 182 -3.37 2.63 6.20
CA LEU A 182 -4.05 3.34 5.12
C LEU A 182 -5.52 2.91 5.04
N ASP A 183 -5.82 1.62 5.17
CA ASP A 183 -7.18 1.09 5.29
C ASP A 183 -7.23 -0.28 6.02
N PRO A 184 -7.41 -0.30 7.35
CA PRO A 184 -7.46 -1.54 8.12
C PRO A 184 -8.66 -2.42 7.76
N THR A 185 -9.79 -1.81 7.38
CA THR A 185 -11.01 -2.51 6.98
C THR A 185 -10.76 -3.33 5.72
N ALA A 186 -10.16 -2.70 4.70
CA ALA A 186 -9.80 -3.39 3.46
C ALA A 186 -8.75 -4.49 3.71
N TYR A 187 -7.75 -4.22 4.55
CA TYR A 187 -6.72 -5.22 4.88
C TYR A 187 -7.31 -6.49 5.50
N LEU A 188 -8.19 -6.35 6.49
CA LEU A 188 -8.87 -7.49 7.11
C LEU A 188 -9.80 -8.20 6.12
N ARG A 189 -10.54 -7.44 5.31
CA ARG A 189 -11.48 -7.99 4.33
C ARG A 189 -10.83 -8.96 3.35
N ILE A 190 -9.60 -8.67 2.90
CA ILE A 190 -8.90 -9.52 1.95
C ILE A 190 -8.62 -10.92 2.53
N PHE A 191 -8.31 -11.05 3.82
CA PHE A 191 -8.13 -12.36 4.46
C PHE A 191 -9.42 -13.21 4.48
N GLU A 192 -10.58 -12.58 4.39
CA GLU A 192 -11.90 -13.22 4.34
C GLU A 192 -12.42 -13.45 2.91
N SER A 193 -11.66 -13.04 1.89
CA SER A 193 -12.10 -13.08 0.50
C SER A 193 -12.12 -14.49 -0.13
N GLY A 194 -11.30 -15.41 0.41
CA GLY A 194 -11.05 -16.71 -0.20
C GLY A 194 -10.26 -16.64 -1.52
N LEU A 195 -9.67 -15.50 -1.85
CA LEU A 195 -8.73 -15.36 -2.97
C LEU A 195 -7.41 -16.09 -2.68
N PRO A 196 -6.62 -16.43 -3.71
CA PRO A 196 -5.27 -16.99 -3.53
C PRO A 196 -4.30 -15.92 -3.02
N LEU A 197 -4.17 -15.80 -1.70
CA LEU A 197 -3.39 -14.74 -1.03
C LEU A 197 -1.91 -15.07 -0.92
N TYR A 198 -1.06 -14.08 -1.23
CA TYR A 198 0.38 -14.07 -1.00
C TYR A 198 0.72 -12.88 -0.10
N TRP A 199 0.69 -13.12 1.20
CA TRP A 199 0.95 -12.11 2.21
C TRP A 199 2.45 -11.85 2.33
N CYS A 200 2.83 -10.60 2.08
CA CYS A 200 4.21 -10.13 2.07
C CYS A 200 4.41 -9.06 3.15
N PRO A 201 4.57 -9.43 4.43
CA PRO A 201 4.72 -8.43 5.48
C PRO A 201 5.90 -7.48 5.23
N CYS A 202 5.70 -6.18 5.42
CA CYS A 202 6.79 -5.21 5.27
C CYS A 202 7.83 -5.38 6.38
N TYR A 203 7.35 -5.67 7.58
CA TYR A 203 8.15 -5.97 8.77
C TYR A 203 7.64 -7.25 9.43
N GLY A 204 8.43 -7.82 10.33
CA GLY A 204 8.01 -8.99 11.08
C GLY A 204 9.14 -9.78 11.72
N GLU A 205 8.76 -10.72 12.56
CA GLU A 205 9.68 -11.58 13.29
C GLU A 205 10.01 -12.86 12.51
N GLN A 206 11.08 -13.56 12.94
CA GLN A 206 11.44 -14.89 12.41
C GLN A 206 11.59 -14.94 10.87
N GLY A 207 12.00 -13.83 10.26
CA GLY A 207 12.16 -13.71 8.82
C GLY A 207 10.85 -13.55 8.04
N CYS A 208 9.69 -13.42 8.70
CA CYS A 208 8.40 -13.15 8.06
C CYS A 208 8.26 -11.67 7.70
N GLN A 209 9.17 -11.18 6.86
CA GLN A 209 9.20 -9.80 6.36
C GLN A 209 9.91 -9.74 5.02
N THR A 210 9.57 -8.79 4.17
CA THR A 210 10.24 -8.58 2.88
C THR A 210 11.38 -7.57 2.91
N TYR A 211 11.48 -6.80 3.99
CA TYR A 211 12.46 -5.72 4.17
C TYR A 211 13.91 -6.09 3.82
N PHE A 212 14.54 -5.25 3.00
CA PHE A 212 15.98 -5.18 2.82
C PHE A 212 16.43 -3.74 2.56
N ASP A 213 17.75 -3.53 2.56
CA ASP A 213 18.38 -2.25 2.23
C ASP A 213 19.19 -2.41 0.94
N ALA A 214 19.17 -1.39 0.08
CA ALA A 214 19.96 -1.31 -1.13
C ALA A 214 20.76 0.00 -1.18
N ASP A 215 22.00 -0.05 -1.66
CA ASP A 215 22.79 1.16 -1.91
C ASP A 215 22.33 1.82 -3.21
N GLN A 216 21.83 3.05 -3.11
CA GLN A 216 21.25 3.77 -4.25
C GLN A 216 22.30 4.04 -5.34
N THR A 217 23.53 4.39 -4.97
CA THR A 217 24.60 4.64 -5.93
C THR A 217 24.91 3.37 -6.71
N ALA A 218 24.96 2.22 -6.05
CA ALA A 218 25.25 0.94 -6.67
C ALA A 218 24.11 0.48 -7.60
N VAL A 219 22.86 0.61 -7.16
CA VAL A 219 21.68 0.21 -7.94
C VAL A 219 21.46 1.17 -9.12
N VAL A 220 21.33 2.46 -8.85
CA VAL A 220 21.03 3.47 -9.88
C VAL A 220 22.23 3.63 -10.82
N GLY A 221 23.46 3.59 -10.32
CA GLY A 221 24.67 3.66 -11.15
C GLY A 221 24.82 2.51 -12.15
N ALA A 222 24.20 1.36 -11.91
CA ALA A 222 24.20 0.24 -12.85
C ALA A 222 23.17 0.39 -13.99
N CYS A 223 22.23 1.32 -13.86
CA CYS A 223 21.14 1.54 -14.80
C CYS A 223 21.58 2.28 -16.06
N THR A 224 20.75 2.24 -17.11
CA THR A 224 20.93 3.06 -18.32
C THR A 224 20.75 4.55 -17.98
N PRO A 225 21.30 5.49 -18.77
CA PRO A 225 21.15 6.93 -18.49
C PRO A 225 19.70 7.40 -18.33
N ALA A 226 18.77 6.88 -19.14
CA ALA A 226 17.36 7.22 -19.02
C ALA A 226 16.75 6.75 -17.69
N VAL A 227 17.13 5.57 -17.21
CA VAL A 227 16.67 5.03 -15.92
C VAL A 227 17.35 5.75 -14.74
N GLN A 228 18.62 6.14 -14.88
CA GLN A 228 19.28 7.02 -13.91
C GLN A 228 18.51 8.33 -13.76
N ASN A 229 18.16 8.95 -14.89
CA ASN A 229 17.40 10.21 -14.91
C ASN A 229 15.98 10.05 -14.35
N PHE A 230 15.33 8.90 -14.55
CA PHE A 230 14.06 8.58 -13.89
C PHE A 230 14.21 8.64 -12.36
N PHE A 231 15.22 7.97 -11.79
CA PHE A 231 15.43 7.99 -10.34
C PHE A 231 15.81 9.38 -9.83
N VAL A 232 16.68 10.11 -10.53
CA VAL A 232 17.04 11.49 -10.17
C VAL A 232 15.79 12.39 -10.16
N TYR A 233 14.99 12.36 -11.24
CA TYR A 233 13.76 13.14 -11.34
C TYR A 233 12.83 12.93 -10.14
N CYS A 234 12.60 11.67 -9.79
CA CYS A 234 11.67 11.28 -8.76
C CYS A 234 12.21 11.61 -7.36
N LEU A 235 13.49 11.33 -7.11
CA LEU A 235 14.13 11.52 -5.81
C LEU A 235 14.36 13.00 -5.48
N ASP A 236 14.69 13.81 -6.48
CA ASP A 236 14.83 15.26 -6.33
C ASP A 236 13.48 16.00 -6.35
N LYS A 237 12.37 15.26 -6.56
CA LYS A 237 11.01 15.81 -6.66
C LYS A 237 10.93 16.91 -7.72
N SER A 238 11.60 16.68 -8.85
CA SER A 238 11.77 17.69 -9.90
C SER A 238 10.40 18.14 -10.46
N PRO A 239 10.22 19.46 -10.69
CA PRO A 239 9.03 20.01 -11.34
C PRO A 239 9.16 20.06 -12.87
N GLU A 240 10.29 19.62 -13.43
CA GLU A 240 10.54 19.65 -14.88
C GLU A 240 9.59 18.72 -15.64
N ASP A 241 9.54 18.88 -16.96
CA ASP A 241 8.79 17.97 -17.82
C ASP A 241 9.34 16.53 -17.67
N PRO A 242 8.52 15.57 -17.22
CA PRO A 242 9.01 14.25 -16.85
C PRO A 242 9.62 13.50 -18.03
N VAL A 243 9.01 13.57 -19.21
CA VAL A 243 9.46 12.80 -20.37
C VAL A 243 10.72 13.40 -20.98
N ALA A 244 10.83 14.73 -21.02
CA ALA A 244 12.03 15.41 -21.47
C ALA A 244 13.22 15.18 -20.53
N PHE A 245 12.98 15.13 -19.21
CA PHE A 245 14.03 14.92 -18.21
C PHE A 245 14.76 13.59 -18.39
N LEU A 246 14.12 12.57 -18.96
CA LEU A 246 14.79 11.29 -19.28
C LEU A 246 16.02 11.44 -20.19
N ARG A 247 16.12 12.56 -20.94
CA ARG A 247 17.22 12.85 -21.86
C ARG A 247 18.10 14.02 -21.40
N SER A 248 17.87 14.55 -20.19
CA SER A 248 18.64 15.68 -19.66
C SER A 248 19.93 15.23 -18.94
N GLY A 249 20.78 16.19 -18.61
CA GLY A 249 21.94 15.95 -17.75
C GLY A 249 23.09 15.17 -18.42
N PRO A 250 24.22 15.05 -17.71
CA PRO A 250 24.33 14.18 -16.55
C PRO A 250 23.92 14.85 -15.23
N HIS A 251 23.36 14.06 -14.31
CA HIS A 251 22.96 14.51 -12.98
C HIS A 251 23.72 13.75 -11.88
N PRO A 252 23.90 14.33 -10.68
CA PRO A 252 24.40 13.58 -9.53
C PRO A 252 23.49 12.40 -9.20
N LEU A 253 24.10 11.22 -8.99
CA LEU A 253 23.33 10.03 -8.63
C LEU A 253 22.87 10.10 -7.17
N PRO A 254 21.69 9.54 -6.85
CA PRO A 254 21.24 9.41 -5.47
C PRO A 254 22.19 8.50 -4.69
N THR A 255 22.45 8.84 -3.43
CA THR A 255 23.42 8.15 -2.57
C THR A 255 22.79 7.62 -1.28
N GLY A 256 23.50 6.71 -0.60
CA GLY A 256 23.10 6.18 0.70
C GLY A 256 22.15 4.97 0.61
N PRO A 257 21.82 4.36 1.76
CA PRO A 257 20.94 3.21 1.81
C PRO A 257 19.48 3.61 1.53
N ARG A 258 18.76 2.73 0.83
CA ARG A 258 17.32 2.81 0.62
C ARG A 258 16.68 1.53 1.14
N LYS A 259 15.63 1.70 1.95
CA LYS A 259 14.77 0.62 2.40
C LYS A 259 13.87 0.15 1.25
N MET A 260 13.71 -1.15 1.12
CA MET A 260 13.05 -1.82 -0.01
C MET A 260 12.21 -3.01 0.46
N TRP A 261 11.13 -3.33 -0.25
CA TRP A 261 10.19 -4.39 0.15
C TRP A 261 9.70 -5.31 -0.98
N CYS A 262 9.29 -4.81 -2.14
CA CYS A 262 8.49 -5.62 -3.07
C CYS A 262 9.31 -6.49 -4.04
N THR A 263 10.63 -6.30 -4.10
CA THR A 263 11.53 -6.98 -5.05
C THR A 263 11.43 -8.52 -5.01
N GLY A 264 11.47 -9.13 -3.82
CA GLY A 264 11.35 -10.60 -3.68
C GLY A 264 10.01 -11.13 -4.19
N PRO A 265 8.87 -10.62 -3.68
CA PRO A 265 7.55 -10.97 -4.19
C PRO A 265 7.37 -10.76 -5.71
N LEU A 266 7.91 -9.68 -6.29
CA LEU A 266 7.89 -9.44 -7.74
C LEU A 266 8.64 -10.53 -8.52
N TYR A 267 9.80 -10.97 -8.06
CA TYR A 267 10.52 -12.09 -8.68
C TYR A 267 9.74 -13.39 -8.61
N HIS A 268 9.08 -13.67 -7.48
CA HIS A 268 8.23 -14.83 -7.35
C HIS A 268 7.02 -14.78 -8.30
N ALA A 269 6.35 -13.63 -8.39
CA ALA A 269 5.23 -13.41 -9.31
C ALA A 269 5.66 -13.60 -10.78
N ALA A 270 6.89 -13.22 -11.14
CA ALA A 270 7.48 -13.43 -12.46
C ALA A 270 8.02 -14.86 -12.72
N GLY A 271 7.93 -15.76 -11.74
CA GLY A 271 8.47 -17.12 -11.85
C GLY A 271 10.00 -17.20 -11.87
N ARG A 272 10.68 -16.18 -11.33
CA ARG A 272 12.15 -16.13 -11.27
C ARG A 272 12.67 -16.80 -10.00
N GLY A 273 13.77 -17.53 -10.14
CA GLY A 273 14.61 -18.02 -9.05
C GLY A 273 15.82 -17.12 -8.83
N VAL A 274 16.46 -17.24 -7.66
CA VAL A 274 17.70 -16.55 -7.33
C VAL A 274 18.89 -17.46 -7.57
N TYR A 275 19.95 -16.94 -8.18
CA TYR A 275 21.16 -17.69 -8.53
C TYR A 275 22.42 -16.90 -8.19
N GLU A 276 23.45 -17.58 -7.71
CA GLU A 276 24.78 -16.99 -7.47
C GLU A 276 25.66 -17.13 -8.71
N ARG A 277 26.07 -15.99 -9.29
CA ARG A 277 26.97 -15.94 -10.46
C ARG A 277 28.44 -16.01 -10.05
N GLY A 278 28.73 -15.54 -8.83
CA GLY A 278 30.03 -15.54 -8.20
C GLY A 278 29.91 -14.93 -6.80
N THR A 279 30.98 -14.93 -6.02
CA THR A 279 30.97 -14.49 -4.63
C THR A 279 30.33 -13.11 -4.45
N GLY A 280 29.13 -13.07 -3.84
CA GLY A 280 28.42 -11.82 -3.55
C GLY A 280 27.65 -11.20 -4.72
N ASP A 281 27.59 -11.88 -5.88
CA ASP A 281 26.89 -11.42 -7.07
C ASP A 281 25.72 -12.36 -7.41
N PHE A 282 24.51 -11.84 -7.25
CA PHE A 282 23.28 -12.62 -7.33
C PHE A 282 22.36 -12.05 -8.41
N VAL A 283 21.69 -12.94 -9.12
CA VAL A 283 20.77 -12.60 -10.21
C VAL A 283 19.43 -13.32 -10.02
N ALA A 284 18.34 -12.66 -10.41
CA ALA A 284 17.02 -13.27 -10.47
C ALA A 284 16.69 -13.61 -11.92
N LEU A 285 16.55 -14.89 -12.24
CA LEU A 285 16.37 -15.41 -13.60
C LEU A 285 15.22 -16.42 -13.64
N THR A 286 14.59 -16.56 -14.81
CA THR A 286 13.73 -17.73 -15.06
C THR A 286 14.59 -19.00 -15.07
N PRO A 287 14.01 -20.19 -14.80
CA PRO A 287 14.74 -21.45 -14.89
C PRO A 287 15.45 -21.67 -16.23
N ASP A 288 14.86 -21.20 -17.33
CA ASP A 288 15.39 -21.35 -18.67
C ASP A 288 16.60 -20.43 -18.90
N GLN A 289 16.50 -19.16 -18.50
CA GLN A 289 17.63 -18.22 -18.51
C GLN A 289 18.78 -18.73 -17.64
N ALA A 290 18.49 -19.29 -16.46
CA ALA A 290 19.52 -19.85 -15.59
C ALA A 290 20.23 -21.05 -16.22
N ARG A 291 19.50 -21.95 -16.91
CA ARG A 291 20.12 -23.06 -17.66
C ARG A 291 20.99 -22.56 -18.80
N GLN A 292 20.52 -21.57 -19.57
CA GLN A 292 21.30 -20.95 -20.65
C GLN A 292 22.57 -20.26 -20.15
N ALA A 293 22.52 -19.67 -18.95
CA ALA A 293 23.66 -19.04 -18.31
C ALA A 293 24.60 -20.03 -17.58
N GLY A 294 24.31 -21.33 -17.57
CA GLY A 294 25.09 -22.34 -16.83
C GLY A 294 24.98 -22.20 -15.30
N LEU A 295 23.94 -21.54 -14.79
CA LEU A 295 23.73 -21.25 -13.37
C LEU A 295 22.71 -22.19 -12.70
N ALA A 296 22.19 -23.20 -13.40
CA ALA A 296 21.10 -24.05 -12.91
C ALA A 296 21.41 -24.68 -11.54
N GLU A 297 22.64 -25.14 -11.33
CA GLU A 297 23.11 -25.76 -10.08
C GLU A 297 23.43 -24.74 -8.97
N ASN A 298 23.52 -23.45 -9.31
CA ASN A 298 23.86 -22.37 -8.36
C ASN A 298 22.61 -21.68 -7.78
N ARG A 299 21.48 -22.39 -7.76
CA ARG A 299 20.21 -21.85 -7.26
C ARG A 299 20.25 -21.70 -5.75
N LEU A 300 19.74 -20.57 -5.26
CA LEU A 300 19.55 -20.30 -3.85
C LEU A 300 18.07 -20.14 -3.52
N THR A 301 17.67 -20.56 -2.33
CA THR A 301 16.35 -20.28 -1.78
C THR A 301 16.48 -19.10 -0.84
N ALA A 302 16.53 -17.87 -1.38
CA ALA A 302 16.67 -16.66 -0.57
C ALA A 302 15.46 -16.41 0.35
N PHE A 303 14.28 -16.77 -0.14
CA PHE A 303 13.00 -16.70 0.55
C PHE A 303 12.08 -17.79 0.00
N GLN A 304 10.98 -18.02 0.71
CA GLN A 304 9.91 -18.93 0.31
C GLN A 304 8.54 -18.39 0.69
N PHE A 305 7.49 -19.00 0.13
CA PHE A 305 6.10 -18.77 0.49
C PHE A 305 5.54 -20.01 1.18
N SER A 306 5.27 -19.91 2.47
CA SER A 306 4.80 -21.02 3.32
C SER A 306 3.29 -20.97 3.47
N PRO A 307 2.56 -22.08 3.29
CA PRO A 307 1.10 -22.10 3.51
C PRO A 307 0.77 -21.89 4.98
N VAL A 308 -0.17 -20.99 5.25
CA VAL A 308 -0.69 -20.67 6.57
C VAL A 308 -2.20 -20.50 6.52
N ARG A 309 -2.85 -20.66 7.67
CA ARG A 309 -4.23 -20.24 7.86
C ARG A 309 -4.25 -18.95 8.67
N VAL A 310 -4.83 -17.90 8.12
CA VAL A 310 -5.00 -16.61 8.77
C VAL A 310 -6.49 -16.38 9.02
N THR A 311 -6.85 -16.05 10.26
CA THR A 311 -8.21 -15.68 10.64
C THR A 311 -8.21 -14.28 11.22
N VAL A 312 -9.16 -13.45 10.78
CA VAL A 312 -9.42 -12.14 11.37
C VAL A 312 -10.00 -12.37 12.77
N GLU A 313 -9.40 -11.74 13.77
CA GLU A 313 -9.96 -11.71 15.12
C GLU A 313 -10.78 -10.44 15.27
N GLU A 314 -12.02 -10.56 15.76
CA GLU A 314 -12.81 -9.39 16.13
C GLU A 314 -12.09 -8.65 17.26
N SER A 315 -11.68 -7.42 16.99
CA SER A 315 -11.33 -6.51 18.07
C SER A 315 -12.57 -6.32 18.94
N PRO A 316 -12.50 -6.49 20.26
CA PRO A 316 -13.65 -6.24 21.12
C PRO A 316 -14.14 -4.81 20.88
N ARG A 317 -15.39 -4.67 20.43
CA ARG A 317 -16.04 -3.37 20.36
C ARG A 317 -16.09 -2.83 21.77
N LEU A 318 -15.41 -1.72 22.02
CA LEU A 318 -15.63 -1.00 23.25
C LEU A 318 -17.03 -0.42 23.18
N GLU A 319 -17.92 -0.97 24.00
CA GLU A 319 -19.24 -0.40 24.23
C GLU A 319 -19.10 1.08 24.58
N PRO A 320 -19.93 1.97 24.01
CA PRO A 320 -19.90 3.37 24.36
C PRO A 320 -20.05 3.49 25.87
N ALA A 321 -19.08 4.14 26.52
CA ALA A 321 -19.15 4.37 27.95
C ALA A 321 -20.46 5.12 28.27
N LYS A 322 -21.27 4.57 29.17
CA LYS A 322 -22.54 5.20 29.57
C LYS A 322 -22.25 6.55 30.22
N LEU A 323 -22.83 7.61 29.64
CA LEU A 323 -22.88 8.94 30.24
C LEU A 323 -23.82 8.90 31.45
N SER A 324 -23.30 9.13 32.65
CA SER A 324 -24.09 9.28 33.88
C SER A 324 -23.82 10.64 34.52
N GLU A 325 -24.87 11.31 34.98
CA GLU A 325 -24.74 12.57 35.71
C GLU A 325 -23.95 12.34 37.00
N PRO A 326 -22.85 13.09 37.25
CA PRO A 326 -22.05 12.91 38.45
C PRO A 326 -22.76 13.46 39.68
N ALA A 327 -22.31 13.03 40.87
CA ALA A 327 -22.78 13.60 42.13
C ALA A 327 -22.51 15.11 42.19
N LEU A 328 -23.29 15.83 43.02
CA LEU A 328 -23.17 17.29 43.13
C LEU A 328 -21.73 17.70 43.47
N GLY A 329 -21.15 18.57 42.65
CA GLY A 329 -19.78 19.07 42.81
C GLY A 329 -18.68 18.22 42.15
N GLN A 330 -19.00 17.03 41.64
CA GLN A 330 -18.06 16.19 40.90
C GLN A 330 -18.12 16.46 39.39
N LEU A 331 -17.02 16.15 38.71
CA LEU A 331 -16.90 16.20 37.25
C LEU A 331 -16.80 14.76 36.74
N ALA A 332 -17.57 14.42 35.72
CA ALA A 332 -17.41 13.19 34.97
C ALA A 332 -16.93 13.52 33.55
N ALA A 333 -16.06 12.67 33.00
CA ALA A 333 -15.59 12.76 31.62
C ALA A 333 -15.86 11.44 30.91
N THR A 334 -16.42 11.51 29.70
CA THR A 334 -16.75 10.32 28.90
C THR A 334 -16.28 10.53 27.47
N PHE A 335 -15.42 9.63 26.99
CA PHE A 335 -15.03 9.61 25.59
C PHE A 335 -16.18 9.11 24.72
N LEU A 336 -16.53 9.87 23.69
CA LEU A 336 -17.69 9.61 22.82
C LEU A 336 -17.28 9.08 21.43
N GLY A 337 -15.98 8.99 21.14
CA GLY A 337 -15.46 8.55 19.86
C GLY A 337 -14.75 9.66 19.08
N GLN A 338 -14.65 9.47 17.77
CA GLN A 338 -14.18 10.50 16.86
C GLN A 338 -15.35 11.37 16.38
N ALA A 339 -15.10 12.67 16.20
CA ALA A 339 -16.02 13.65 15.65
C ALA A 339 -15.44 14.30 14.39
N ALA A 340 -16.25 15.13 13.72
CA ALA A 340 -15.77 15.97 12.63
C ALA A 340 -14.58 16.83 13.09
N ASP A 341 -13.69 17.15 12.17
CA ASP A 341 -12.53 18.02 12.41
C ASP A 341 -12.98 19.44 12.81
N ARG A 342 -12.59 19.84 14.01
CA ARG A 342 -12.93 21.13 14.64
C ARG A 342 -11.70 21.86 15.17
N VAL A 343 -10.58 21.16 15.43
CA VAL A 343 -9.37 21.75 15.96
C VAL A 343 -8.12 21.11 15.38
N GLY A 344 -7.18 21.97 14.99
CA GLY A 344 -5.88 21.54 14.52
C GLY A 344 -4.91 21.23 15.65
N THR A 345 -3.83 20.53 15.31
CA THR A 345 -2.82 20.10 16.28
C THR A 345 -2.17 21.29 17.03
N ARG A 346 -1.78 22.35 16.31
CA ARG A 346 -1.07 23.53 16.89
C ARG A 346 -1.89 24.83 16.88
N GLU A 347 -2.94 24.89 16.07
CA GLU A 347 -3.80 26.06 15.92
C GLU A 347 -5.26 25.65 16.18
N VAL A 348 -6.10 26.60 16.57
CA VAL A 348 -7.52 26.31 16.86
C VAL A 348 -8.36 26.05 15.60
N THR A 349 -7.76 26.24 14.43
CA THR A 349 -8.39 25.98 13.13
C THR A 349 -8.26 24.50 12.77
N PRO A 350 -9.33 23.88 12.21
CA PRO A 350 -9.31 22.50 11.71
C PRO A 350 -8.09 22.19 10.82
N ASP A 351 -7.51 20.97 10.91
CA ASP A 351 -6.29 20.56 10.20
C ASP A 351 -6.47 19.40 9.20
N GLY A 352 -7.71 19.04 8.89
CA GLY A 352 -8.14 17.96 8.01
C GLY A 352 -8.31 16.62 8.72
N LYS A 353 -8.09 16.51 10.03
CA LYS A 353 -8.13 15.24 10.77
C LYS A 353 -9.30 15.18 11.76
N PRO A 354 -10.05 14.06 11.83
CA PRO A 354 -11.08 13.87 12.84
C PRO A 354 -10.56 14.04 14.27
N ASP A 355 -11.35 14.70 15.13
CA ASP A 355 -10.99 14.94 16.52
C ASP A 355 -11.51 13.85 17.45
N CYS A 356 -10.77 13.53 18.51
CA CYS A 356 -11.29 12.87 19.70
C CYS A 356 -12.33 13.77 20.38
N HIS A 357 -13.49 13.22 20.70
CA HIS A 357 -14.56 13.93 21.39
C HIS A 357 -14.76 13.36 22.79
N VAL A 358 -14.55 14.20 23.80
CA VAL A 358 -14.88 13.89 25.19
C VAL A 358 -15.98 14.83 25.68
N ARG A 359 -16.97 14.29 26.37
CA ARG A 359 -18.04 15.05 27.02
C ARG A 359 -17.83 15.09 28.52
N LEU A 360 -17.91 16.30 29.07
CA LEU A 360 -17.82 16.56 30.49
C LEU A 360 -19.21 16.89 31.03
N LEU A 361 -19.59 16.25 32.13
CA LEU A 361 -20.80 16.53 32.90
C LEU A 361 -20.43 16.98 34.31
N GLY A 362 -21.26 17.82 34.93
CA GLY A 362 -21.00 18.37 36.27
C GLY A 362 -20.09 19.60 36.31
N VAL A 363 -19.94 20.30 35.18
CA VAL A 363 -19.20 21.57 35.10
C VAL A 363 -19.88 22.62 35.98
N ARG A 364 -19.09 23.37 36.76
CA ARG A 364 -19.60 24.48 37.58
C ARG A 364 -20.12 25.63 36.72
N ALA A 365 -21.43 25.66 36.51
CA ALA A 365 -22.11 26.69 35.72
C ALA A 365 -22.04 28.09 36.36
N ASP A 366 -21.77 28.18 37.66
CA ASP A 366 -21.59 29.43 38.42
C ASP A 366 -20.21 30.07 38.19
N LYS A 367 -19.28 29.37 37.53
CA LYS A 367 -17.91 29.85 37.30
C LYS A 367 -17.57 29.90 35.82
N LYS A 368 -16.88 30.96 35.43
CA LYS A 368 -16.36 31.12 34.08
C LYS A 368 -15.08 30.29 33.88
N VAL A 369 -15.05 29.49 32.81
CA VAL A 369 -13.88 28.68 32.43
C VAL A 369 -12.80 29.60 31.87
N GLN A 370 -11.60 29.53 32.44
CA GLN A 370 -10.41 30.25 32.00
C GLN A 370 -9.54 29.41 31.06
N ASN A 371 -9.42 28.11 31.32
CA ASN A 371 -8.62 27.19 30.51
C ASN A 371 -9.13 25.75 30.64
N VAL A 372 -8.85 24.92 29.65
CA VAL A 372 -9.04 23.48 29.70
C VAL A 372 -7.73 22.83 29.29
N ILE A 373 -7.24 21.95 30.14
CA ILE A 373 -5.97 21.23 29.96
C ILE A 373 -6.30 19.74 29.87
N LEU A 374 -5.84 19.11 28.80
CA LEU A 374 -5.85 17.66 28.66
C LEU A 374 -4.42 17.15 28.79
N THR A 375 -4.26 16.05 29.52
CA THR A 375 -3.02 15.27 29.57
C THR A 375 -3.32 13.81 29.31
N GLY A 376 -2.41 13.11 28.63
CA GLY A 376 -2.58 11.71 28.29
C GLY A 376 -1.25 10.96 28.25
N PRO A 377 -1.28 9.71 27.78
CA PRO A 377 -0.09 8.87 27.66
C PRO A 377 0.96 9.50 26.74
N ARG A 378 2.21 9.02 26.85
CA ARG A 378 3.37 9.50 26.07
C ARG A 378 3.56 11.03 26.17
N GLU A 379 3.38 11.56 27.38
CA GLU A 379 3.52 12.99 27.68
C GLU A 379 2.63 13.91 26.82
N GLY A 380 1.55 13.35 26.26
CA GLY A 380 0.59 14.11 25.46
C GLY A 380 -0.07 15.20 26.29
N ARG A 381 -0.08 16.42 25.76
CA ARG A 381 -0.72 17.58 26.42
C ARG A 381 -1.37 18.51 25.41
N TRP A 382 -2.62 18.85 25.69
CA TRP A 382 -3.42 19.79 24.94
C TRP A 382 -3.98 20.87 25.86
N GLU A 383 -4.20 22.07 25.31
CA GLU A 383 -4.60 23.23 26.09
C GLU A 383 -5.50 24.16 25.28
N ALA A 384 -6.50 24.77 25.95
CA ALA A 384 -7.43 25.71 25.33
C ALA A 384 -6.82 27.12 25.23
N VAL A 385 -5.93 27.49 26.14
CA VAL A 385 -5.18 28.75 26.09
C VAL A 385 -3.88 28.57 25.30
N LYS A 386 -3.59 29.46 24.36
CA LYS A 386 -2.40 29.33 23.51
C LYS A 386 -1.15 29.70 24.30
N THR A 387 -0.31 28.70 24.57
CA THR A 387 0.99 28.86 25.25
C THR A 387 2.17 28.60 24.31
N GLY A 388 1.92 28.26 23.05
CA GLY A 388 2.94 27.96 22.03
C GLY A 388 3.68 26.63 22.22
N ARG A 389 3.49 25.97 23.37
CA ARG A 389 4.18 24.74 23.76
C ARG A 389 3.35 23.47 23.55
N TRP A 390 2.03 23.57 23.66
CA TRP A 390 1.13 22.43 23.73
C TRP A 390 0.13 22.40 22.58
N TRP A 391 -0.44 21.22 22.33
CA TRP A 391 -1.47 21.04 21.32
C TRP A 391 -2.77 21.73 21.71
N ARG A 392 -3.70 21.88 20.77
CA ARG A 392 -4.92 22.65 21.01
C ARG A 392 -6.09 21.76 21.37
N VAL A 393 -6.97 22.29 22.22
CA VAL A 393 -8.33 21.78 22.36
C VAL A 393 -9.32 22.83 21.90
N MET A 394 -10.46 22.39 21.38
CA MET A 394 -11.63 23.23 21.22
C MET A 394 -12.68 22.80 22.22
N CYS A 395 -13.32 23.77 22.88
CA CYS A 395 -14.39 23.51 23.83
C CYS A 395 -15.70 24.12 23.32
N ALA A 396 -16.78 23.35 23.40
CA ALA A 396 -18.13 23.82 23.09
C ALA A 396 -19.08 23.34 24.19
N GLY A 397 -19.89 24.23 24.76
CA GLY A 397 -20.81 23.81 25.82
C GLY A 397 -21.53 24.98 26.47
N GLN A 398 -22.59 24.65 27.19
CA GLN A 398 -23.38 25.61 27.97
C GLN A 398 -23.79 24.98 29.31
N GLY A 399 -23.78 25.78 30.37
CA GLY A 399 -24.22 25.36 31.69
C GLY A 399 -23.31 24.29 32.32
N ARG A 400 -23.88 23.12 32.64
CA ARG A 400 -23.20 22.01 33.35
C ARG A 400 -22.50 21.01 32.42
N GLN A 401 -22.56 21.23 31.11
CA GLN A 401 -21.95 20.37 30.10
C GLN A 401 -20.87 21.12 29.32
N LEU A 402 -19.75 20.45 29.07
CA LEU A 402 -18.69 20.92 28.19
C LEU A 402 -18.21 19.79 27.29
N ASP A 403 -18.29 19.97 25.98
CA ASP A 403 -17.68 19.10 24.99
C ASP A 403 -16.27 19.60 24.69
N VAL A 404 -15.29 18.69 24.68
CA VAL A 404 -13.89 19.00 24.39
C VAL A 404 -13.43 18.13 23.21
N PHE A 405 -12.85 18.79 22.22
CA PHE A 405 -12.34 18.21 20.98
C PHE A 405 -10.83 18.35 20.93
N PHE A 406 -10.11 17.30 20.53
CA PHE A 406 -8.65 17.29 20.48
C PHE A 406 -8.11 16.22 19.51
N GLN A 407 -6.93 16.43 18.94
CA GLN A 407 -6.29 15.45 18.07
C GLN A 407 -5.79 14.23 18.85
N PHE A 408 -6.02 13.03 18.33
CA PHE A 408 -5.53 11.78 18.92
C PHE A 408 -4.00 11.72 18.95
N TRP A 409 -3.42 11.22 20.06
CA TRP A 409 -1.98 10.97 20.19
C TRP A 409 -1.65 9.52 20.56
N ALA A 410 -2.35 8.98 21.55
CA ALA A 410 -2.16 7.64 22.07
C ALA A 410 -3.45 7.17 22.76
N GLY A 411 -3.69 5.86 22.78
CA GLY A 411 -4.74 5.26 23.61
C GLY A 411 -4.26 5.12 25.06
N GLY A 412 -5.20 5.11 25.99
CA GLY A 412 -4.97 4.96 27.42
C GLY A 412 -5.75 5.98 28.26
N GLU A 413 -5.44 6.02 29.55
CA GLU A 413 -6.04 6.97 30.49
C GLU A 413 -5.59 8.41 30.18
N HIS A 414 -6.58 9.29 30.06
CA HIS A 414 -6.42 10.73 29.92
C HIS A 414 -7.03 11.43 31.12
N ARG A 415 -6.52 12.62 31.42
CA ARG A 415 -7.08 13.51 32.45
C ARG A 415 -7.44 14.85 31.81
N VAL A 416 -8.64 15.31 32.09
CA VAL A 416 -9.10 16.67 31.76
C VAL A 416 -9.15 17.50 33.03
N GLU A 417 -8.66 18.72 32.94
CA GLU A 417 -8.66 19.70 34.00
C GLU A 417 -9.22 21.03 33.48
N ILE A 418 -10.31 21.47 34.10
CA ILE A 418 -10.95 22.76 33.87
C ILE A 418 -10.39 23.75 34.91
N VAL A 419 -9.75 24.81 34.44
CA VAL A 419 -9.30 25.93 35.27
C VAL A 419 -10.31 27.06 35.14
N PHE A 420 -10.86 27.50 36.27
CA PHE A 420 -11.83 28.59 36.32
C PHE A 420 -11.17 29.92 36.67
N GLU A 421 -11.85 31.03 36.39
CA GLU A 421 -11.46 32.34 36.92
C GLU A 421 -11.32 32.26 38.46
N GLY A 422 -10.28 32.89 39.01
CA GLY A 422 -9.87 32.71 40.41
C GLY A 422 -9.03 31.45 40.68
N LYS A 423 -8.56 30.75 39.64
CA LYS A 423 -7.58 29.63 39.69
C LYS A 423 -8.04 28.38 40.42
N THR A 424 -9.33 28.24 40.73
CA THR A 424 -9.89 26.96 41.22
C THR A 424 -10.06 25.98 40.06
N THR A 425 -9.97 24.67 40.29
CA THR A 425 -10.04 23.65 39.24
C THR A 425 -11.11 22.58 39.49
N GLN A 426 -11.56 21.91 38.42
CA GLN A 426 -12.26 20.62 38.44
C GLN A 426 -11.54 19.68 37.48
N ALA A 427 -11.42 18.40 37.81
CA ALA A 427 -10.77 17.44 36.94
C ALA A 427 -11.49 16.08 36.96
N ALA A 428 -11.32 15.35 35.87
CA ALA A 428 -11.84 14.00 35.70
C ALA A 428 -10.88 13.18 34.83
N THR A 429 -10.92 11.86 34.95
CA THR A 429 -10.21 10.95 34.05
C THR A 429 -11.19 10.27 33.11
N PHE A 430 -10.70 9.88 31.94
CA PHE A 430 -11.43 9.10 30.94
C PHE A 430 -10.43 8.25 30.16
N VAL A 431 -10.90 7.19 29.51
CA VAL A 431 -10.05 6.34 28.67
C VAL A 431 -10.34 6.65 27.21
N VAL A 432 -9.28 6.98 26.47
CA VAL A 432 -9.32 6.99 25.00
C VAL A 432 -8.84 5.61 24.57
N PRO A 433 -9.64 4.85 23.80
CA PRO A 433 -9.20 3.55 23.34
C PRO A 433 -8.04 3.66 22.36
N GLU A 434 -7.17 2.64 22.36
CA GLU A 434 -6.30 2.43 21.21
C GLU A 434 -7.18 2.22 19.98
N PRO A 435 -6.89 2.88 18.84
CA PRO A 435 -7.57 2.61 17.59
C PRO A 435 -7.52 1.11 17.32
N ALA A 436 -8.65 0.52 16.90
CA ALA A 436 -8.71 -0.89 16.57
C ALA A 436 -7.57 -1.21 15.60
N SER A 437 -6.60 -2.00 16.06
CA SER A 437 -5.57 -2.53 15.18
C SER A 437 -6.12 -3.79 14.56
N ALA A 438 -5.89 -3.99 13.26
CA ALA A 438 -6.14 -5.26 12.64
C ALA A 438 -5.42 -6.38 13.43
N THR A 439 -6.20 -7.29 14.01
CA THR A 439 -5.73 -8.45 14.76
C THR A 439 -5.93 -9.69 13.91
N LEU A 440 -4.84 -10.42 13.70
CA LEU A 440 -4.81 -11.63 12.89
C LEU A 440 -4.27 -12.78 13.74
N ARG A 441 -4.99 -13.90 13.74
CA ARG A 441 -4.47 -15.17 14.23
C ARG A 441 -3.92 -15.95 13.06
N THR A 442 -2.68 -16.43 13.19
CA THR A 442 -2.00 -17.20 12.14
C THR A 442 -1.66 -18.59 12.65
N GLU A 443 -2.10 -19.61 11.92
CA GLU A 443 -1.80 -21.01 12.17
C GLU A 443 -0.87 -21.53 11.07
N ARG A 444 0.33 -21.97 11.46
CA ARG A 444 1.25 -22.68 10.56
C ARG A 444 0.84 -24.14 10.47
N ASN A 445 1.12 -24.79 9.34
CA ASN A 445 0.80 -26.22 9.11
C ASN A 445 -0.70 -26.56 9.25
N ALA A 446 -1.59 -25.59 9.01
CA ALA A 446 -3.02 -25.84 9.02
C ALA A 446 -3.41 -26.80 7.90
N GLN A 447 -4.37 -27.70 8.16
CA GLN A 447 -4.86 -28.65 7.15
C GLN A 447 -5.49 -27.95 5.93
N GLN A 448 -6.04 -26.75 6.13
CA GLN A 448 -6.68 -25.93 5.10
C GLN A 448 -6.11 -24.51 5.14
N PRO A 449 -4.96 -24.26 4.47
CA PRO A 449 -4.39 -22.93 4.36
C PRO A 449 -5.27 -22.04 3.47
N ASN A 450 -5.34 -20.75 3.79
CA ASN A 450 -6.02 -19.73 2.99
C ASN A 450 -5.06 -18.61 2.53
N CYS A 451 -3.78 -18.73 2.85
CA CYS A 451 -2.77 -17.73 2.53
C CYS A 451 -1.39 -18.38 2.42
N PHE A 452 -0.54 -17.82 1.57
CA PHE A 452 0.89 -18.10 1.52
C PHE A 452 1.64 -16.93 2.14
N LEU A 453 2.42 -17.20 3.19
CA LEU A 453 3.19 -16.19 3.91
C LEU A 453 4.63 -16.16 3.42
N PHE A 454 5.12 -14.97 3.09
CA PHE A 454 6.52 -14.74 2.77
C PHE A 454 7.43 -15.01 3.99
N GLN A 455 8.52 -15.74 3.78
CA GLN A 455 9.54 -15.98 4.79
C GLN A 455 10.95 -15.98 4.18
N GLN A 456 11.85 -15.19 4.76
CA GLN A 456 13.27 -15.21 4.47
C GLN A 456 13.88 -16.54 4.95
N THR A 457 14.72 -17.15 4.13
CA THR A 457 15.34 -18.46 4.40
C THR A 457 16.87 -18.43 4.38
N GLU A 458 17.46 -17.35 3.88
CA GLU A 458 18.91 -17.13 3.84
C GLU A 458 19.33 -16.01 4.79
N SER A 459 20.41 -16.23 5.56
CA SER A 459 21.00 -15.18 6.41
C SER A 459 21.52 -13.99 5.58
N ARG A 460 21.90 -14.24 4.32
CA ARG A 460 22.34 -13.25 3.34
C ARG A 460 21.20 -12.58 2.58
N TYR A 461 19.93 -12.84 2.92
CA TYR A 461 18.75 -12.35 2.20
C TYR A 461 18.87 -10.90 1.71
N ARG A 462 19.22 -9.97 2.61
CA ARG A 462 19.30 -8.54 2.25
C ARG A 462 20.35 -8.26 1.18
N GLN A 463 21.54 -8.86 1.30
CA GLN A 463 22.62 -8.73 0.32
C GLN A 463 22.21 -9.33 -1.03
N ILE A 464 21.58 -10.51 -0.99
CA ILE A 464 21.10 -11.21 -2.17
C ILE A 464 20.10 -10.33 -2.93
N LEU A 465 19.06 -9.83 -2.25
CA LEU A 465 18.01 -9.03 -2.88
C LEU A 465 18.53 -7.69 -3.42
N ALA A 466 19.45 -7.02 -2.72
CA ALA A 466 20.10 -5.81 -3.22
C ALA A 466 20.91 -6.08 -4.51
N SER A 467 21.65 -7.19 -4.55
CA SER A 467 22.42 -7.59 -5.73
C SER A 467 21.51 -7.98 -6.91
N CYS A 468 20.43 -8.72 -6.65
CA CYS A 468 19.42 -9.04 -7.66
C CYS A 468 18.72 -7.79 -8.20
N LEU A 469 18.35 -6.83 -7.33
CA LEU A 469 17.72 -5.57 -7.73
C LEU A 469 18.62 -4.78 -8.68
N LYS A 470 19.90 -4.59 -8.30
CA LYS A 470 20.90 -3.94 -9.14
C LYS A 470 20.99 -4.59 -10.52
N ASN A 471 21.17 -5.92 -10.56
CA ASN A 471 21.30 -6.66 -11.82
C ASN A 471 20.02 -6.61 -12.67
N THR A 472 18.84 -6.60 -12.05
CA THR A 472 17.55 -6.50 -12.75
C THR A 472 17.36 -5.11 -13.38
N LEU A 473 17.55 -4.04 -12.60
CA LEU A 473 17.35 -2.66 -13.08
C LEU A 473 18.42 -2.25 -14.10
N ALA A 474 19.61 -2.85 -14.06
CA ALA A 474 20.64 -2.64 -15.07
C ALA A 474 20.16 -2.98 -16.49
N GLY A 475 19.20 -3.91 -16.64
CA GLY A 475 18.64 -4.31 -17.92
C GLY A 475 17.50 -3.41 -18.44
N LEU A 476 16.94 -2.53 -17.61
CA LEU A 476 15.78 -1.73 -18.00
C LEU A 476 16.12 -0.68 -19.07
N GLY A 477 15.32 -0.63 -20.13
CA GLY A 477 15.51 0.30 -21.24
C GLY A 477 16.69 -0.05 -22.15
N ARG A 478 17.18 -1.30 -22.10
CA ARG A 478 18.08 -1.84 -23.13
C ARG A 478 17.23 -2.59 -24.16
N ASP A 479 17.27 -2.13 -25.41
CA ASP A 479 16.65 -2.81 -26.55
C ASP A 479 17.37 -4.11 -26.92
#